data_AF-A0A6B2FXB3-F1
#
_entry.id   AF-A0A6B2FXB3-F1
#
_cell.length_a   1.000
_cell.length_b   1.000
_cell.length_c   1.000
_cell.angle_alpha   90.00
_cell.angle_beta   90.00
_cell.angle_gamma   90.00
#
_symmetry.space_group_name_H-M   'P 1'
#
loop_
_entity.id
_entity.type
_entity.pdbx_description
1 polymer ?
#
loop_
_entity_poly.entity_id
_entity_poly.type
_entity_poly.pdbx_seq_one_letter_code
_entity_poly.pdbx_strand_id
1 'polypeptide(L)'
;IVINISTNIVKHYYFSIFIMSLDQVFSYIEEHQNDFIDHLKRWVSIKSVSGDLKFRKDCFHMIDVAAKELEQLGCSVQVKENPLIHESIGDVCDIPLPPIIFAKFGDDSSKPTVLT
;
A
#
# COMPACT_ATOMS: atom_id res chain seq x y z
N ILE A 1 -27.97 25.29 -40.35
CA ILE A 1 -28.18 24.07 -39.54
C ILE A 1 -27.00 23.98 -38.59
N VAL A 2 -27.14 24.50 -37.38
CA VAL A 2 -26.09 24.51 -36.36
C VAL A 2 -26.40 23.36 -35.42
N ILE A 3 -25.61 22.28 -35.50
CA ILE A 3 -25.78 21.13 -34.61
C ILE A 3 -25.10 21.51 -33.30
N ASN A 4 -25.91 21.97 -32.34
CA ASN A 4 -25.50 22.17 -30.95
C ASN A 4 -25.41 20.79 -30.28
N ILE A 5 -24.27 20.11 -30.46
CA ILE A 5 -23.97 18.89 -29.73
C ILE A 5 -23.57 19.32 -28.32
N SER A 6 -24.45 19.04 -27.36
CA SER A 6 -24.31 19.35 -25.95
C SER A 6 -22.90 19.01 -25.43
N THR A 7 -22.21 20.03 -24.90
CA THR A 7 -20.86 19.95 -24.31
C THR A 7 -20.76 18.93 -23.16
N ASN A 8 -21.90 18.52 -22.58
CA ASN A 8 -21.98 17.45 -21.59
C ASN A 8 -21.74 16.05 -22.17
N ILE A 9 -22.12 15.79 -23.41
CA ILE A 9 -21.95 14.47 -24.04
C ILE A 9 -20.46 14.19 -24.24
N VAL A 10 -19.71 15.21 -24.67
CA VAL A 10 -18.27 15.11 -24.86
C VAL A 10 -17.55 14.94 -23.52
N LYS A 11 -17.93 15.69 -22.47
CA LYS A 11 -17.36 15.49 -21.11
C LYS A 11 -17.64 14.09 -20.54
N HIS A 12 -18.82 13.52 -20.76
CA HIS A 12 -19.15 12.16 -20.31
C HIS A 12 -18.35 11.09 -21.08
N TYR A 13 -18.08 11.32 -22.37
CA TYR A 13 -17.22 10.45 -23.18
C TYR A 13 -15.75 10.48 -22.74
N TYR A 14 -15.22 11.63 -22.34
CA TYR A 14 -13.84 11.71 -21.82
C TYR A 14 -13.72 11.24 -20.36
N PHE A 15 -14.75 11.37 -19.53
CA PHE A 15 -14.78 10.78 -18.18
C PHE A 15 -14.88 9.24 -18.21
N SER A 16 -15.40 8.69 -19.30
CA SER A 16 -15.43 7.24 -19.55
C SER A 16 -14.07 6.68 -20.01
N ILE A 17 -13.05 7.52 -20.21
CA ILE A 17 -11.71 7.06 -20.55
C ILE A 17 -11.05 6.60 -19.24
N PHE A 18 -11.13 5.28 -19.03
CA PHE A 18 -10.40 4.50 -18.02
C PHE A 18 -10.97 4.49 -16.59
N ILE A 19 -12.24 4.12 -16.43
CA ILE A 19 -12.69 3.47 -15.19
C ILE A 19 -12.75 1.97 -15.49
N MET A 20 -11.87 1.17 -14.88
CA MET A 20 -12.06 -0.29 -14.86
C MET A 20 -13.38 -0.59 -14.15
N SER A 21 -14.25 -1.39 -14.77
CA SER A 21 -15.43 -1.90 -14.08
C SER A 21 -15.00 -2.86 -12.95
N LEU A 22 -15.88 -3.07 -11.96
CA LEU A 22 -15.61 -4.07 -10.91
C LEU A 22 -15.39 -5.46 -11.49
N ASP A 23 -16.13 -5.83 -12.55
CA ASP A 23 -15.95 -7.11 -13.23
C ASP A 23 -14.54 -7.26 -13.82
N GLN A 24 -13.98 -6.18 -14.38
CA GLN A 24 -12.59 -6.17 -14.88
C GLN A 24 -11.58 -6.28 -13.74
N VAL A 25 -11.83 -5.63 -12.60
CA VAL A 25 -10.99 -5.77 -11.39
C VAL A 25 -11.02 -7.21 -10.89
N PHE A 26 -12.20 -7.83 -10.77
CA PHE A 26 -12.33 -9.21 -10.30
C PHE A 26 -11.69 -10.20 -11.26
N SER A 27 -11.90 -10.03 -12.57
CA SER A 27 -11.26 -10.88 -13.60
C SER A 27 -9.74 -10.79 -13.50
N TYR A 28 -9.19 -9.57 -13.37
CA TYR A 28 -7.75 -9.37 -13.18
C TYR A 28 -7.24 -10.08 -11.91
N ILE A 29 -7.98 -9.98 -10.79
CA ILE A 29 -7.58 -10.63 -9.54
C ILE A 29 -7.55 -12.15 -9.68
N GLU A 30 -8.57 -12.74 -10.31
CA GLU A 30 -8.65 -14.19 -10.54
C GLU A 30 -7.51 -14.70 -11.45
N GLU A 31 -7.22 -13.96 -12.51
CA GLU A 31 -6.15 -14.28 -13.46
C GLU A 31 -4.75 -14.20 -12.81
N HIS A 32 -4.52 -13.26 -11.90
CA HIS A 32 -3.22 -13.01 -11.26
C HIS A 32 -3.10 -13.61 -9.86
N GLN A 33 -3.99 -14.54 -9.48
CA GLN A 33 -3.99 -15.13 -8.14
C GLN A 33 -2.63 -15.77 -7.74
N ASN A 34 -1.94 -16.37 -8.71
CA ASN A 34 -0.65 -17.01 -8.47
C ASN A 34 0.43 -15.97 -8.14
N ASP A 35 0.40 -14.81 -8.80
CA ASP A 35 1.33 -13.71 -8.51
C ASP A 35 1.12 -13.20 -7.08
N PHE A 36 -0.14 -13.07 -6.64
CA PHE A 36 -0.45 -12.67 -5.26
C PHE A 36 -0.05 -13.74 -4.24
N ILE A 37 -0.20 -15.03 -4.56
CA ILE A 37 0.29 -16.14 -3.72
C ILE A 37 1.81 -16.07 -3.60
N ASP A 38 2.52 -15.84 -4.70
CA ASP A 38 3.99 -15.73 -4.69
C ASP A 38 4.45 -14.48 -3.92
N HIS A 39 3.74 -13.37 -4.06
CA HIS A 39 3.97 -12.16 -3.26
C HIS A 39 3.79 -12.46 -1.76
N LEU A 40 2.66 -13.08 -1.38
CA LEU A 40 2.40 -13.46 0.00
C LEU A 40 3.46 -14.43 0.53
N LYS A 41 3.89 -15.40 -0.27
CA LYS A 41 4.94 -16.36 0.09
C LYS A 41 6.27 -15.66 0.35
N ARG A 42 6.66 -14.67 -0.47
CA ARG A 42 7.86 -13.84 -0.23
C ARG A 42 7.75 -13.12 1.11
N TRP A 43 6.62 -12.49 1.39
CA TRP A 43 6.43 -11.71 2.62
C TRP A 43 6.40 -12.61 3.86
N VAL A 44 5.64 -13.70 3.84
CA VAL A 44 5.55 -14.66 4.98
C VAL A 44 6.89 -15.33 5.28
N SER A 45 7.81 -15.41 4.32
CA SER A 45 9.15 -15.96 4.56
C SER A 45 10.02 -15.09 5.49
N ILE A 46 9.70 -13.80 5.60
CA ILE A 46 10.34 -12.86 6.52
C ILE A 46 9.69 -13.03 7.89
N LYS A 47 10.45 -13.49 8.87
CA LYS A 47 9.94 -13.84 10.21
C LYS A 47 9.80 -12.59 11.09
N SER A 48 8.96 -11.63 10.70
CA SER A 48 8.75 -10.37 11.43
C SER A 48 7.94 -10.55 12.73
N VAL A 49 8.44 -11.37 13.66
CA VAL A 49 7.81 -11.69 14.95
C VAL A 49 8.28 -10.68 16.01
N SER A 50 7.48 -9.65 16.28
CA SER A 50 7.86 -8.52 17.16
C SER A 50 8.11 -8.93 18.62
N GLY A 51 7.41 -9.95 19.11
CA GLY A 51 7.53 -10.46 20.48
C GLY A 51 8.78 -11.31 20.76
N ASP A 52 9.62 -11.58 19.76
CA ASP A 52 10.84 -12.37 19.91
C ASP A 52 12.06 -11.57 19.44
N LEU A 53 12.96 -11.26 20.39
CA LEU A 53 14.16 -10.46 20.16
C LEU A 53 15.04 -10.96 19.01
N LYS A 54 15.10 -12.28 18.80
CA LYS A 54 15.95 -12.87 17.76
C LYS A 54 15.54 -12.43 16.36
N PHE A 55 14.27 -12.06 16.20
CA PHE A 55 13.67 -11.66 14.93
C PHE A 55 13.53 -10.14 14.78
N ARG A 56 14.10 -9.35 15.70
CA ARG A 56 13.98 -7.89 15.64
C ARG A 56 14.42 -7.33 14.30
N LYS A 57 15.55 -7.79 13.76
CA LYS A 57 16.07 -7.36 12.45
C LYS A 57 15.10 -7.69 11.30
N ASP A 58 14.38 -8.80 11.38
CA ASP A 58 13.39 -9.18 10.38
C ASP A 58 12.17 -8.25 10.40
N CYS A 59 11.80 -7.70 11.55
CA CYS A 59 10.76 -6.66 11.63
C CYS A 59 11.18 -5.38 10.89
N PHE A 60 12.44 -4.93 11.03
CA PHE A 60 12.95 -3.79 10.26
C PHE A 60 12.99 -4.11 8.77
N HIS A 61 13.47 -5.30 8.41
CA HIS A 61 13.51 -5.74 7.01
C HIS A 61 12.11 -5.77 6.37
N MET A 62 11.09 -6.21 7.11
CA MET A 62 9.71 -6.20 6.63
C MET A 62 9.21 -4.77 6.34
N ILE A 63 9.61 -3.77 7.15
CA ILE A 63 9.29 -2.37 6.87
C ILE A 63 9.92 -1.91 5.55
N ASP A 64 11.19 -2.24 5.32
CA ASP A 64 11.88 -1.89 4.07
C ASP A 64 11.22 -2.53 2.84
N VAL A 65 10.82 -3.81 2.95
CA VAL A 65 10.13 -4.54 1.88
C VAL A 65 8.76 -3.93 1.59
N ALA A 66 7.96 -3.68 2.63
CA ALA A 66 6.63 -3.09 2.46
C ALA A 66 6.70 -1.66 1.88
N ALA A 67 7.64 -0.84 2.36
CA ALA A 67 7.85 0.52 1.83
C ALA A 67 8.19 0.49 0.33
N LYS A 68 9.10 -0.39 -0.08
CA LYS A 68 9.50 -0.54 -1.48
C LYS A 68 8.36 -1.03 -2.38
N GLU A 69 7.57 -1.99 -1.91
CA GLU A 69 6.41 -2.50 -2.68
C GLU A 69 5.34 -1.40 -2.84
N LEU A 70 5.12 -0.57 -1.81
CA LEU A 70 4.24 0.60 -1.91
C LEU A 70 4.76 1.65 -2.91
N GLU A 71 6.07 1.94 -2.91
CA GLU A 71 6.68 2.83 -3.90
C GLU A 71 6.50 2.29 -5.33
N GLN A 72 6.68 0.98 -5.54
CA GLN A 72 6.48 0.33 -6.84
C GLN A 72 5.02 0.41 -7.33
N LEU A 73 4.06 0.40 -6.40
CA LEU A 73 2.65 0.64 -6.70
C LEU A 73 2.32 2.11 -7.00
N GLY A 74 3.29 3.02 -6.88
CA GLY A 74 3.13 4.45 -7.16
C GLY A 74 2.71 5.30 -5.96
N CYS A 75 2.85 4.77 -4.74
CA CYS A 75 2.61 5.55 -3.53
C CYS A 75 3.75 6.54 -3.26
N SER A 76 3.41 7.71 -2.71
CA SER A 76 4.39 8.54 -1.99
C SER A 76 4.58 7.95 -0.60
N VAL A 77 5.79 7.48 -0.29
CA VAL A 77 6.10 6.79 0.97
C VAL A 77 7.00 7.63 1.87
N GLN A 78 6.69 7.65 3.16
CA GLN A 78 7.52 8.21 4.22
C GLN A 78 7.70 7.18 5.32
N VAL A 79 8.93 6.77 5.57
CA VAL A 79 9.29 5.92 6.72
C VAL A 79 9.74 6.85 7.85
N LYS A 80 9.00 6.85 8.97
CA LYS A 80 9.29 7.71 10.12
C LYS A 80 9.70 6.87 11.32
N GLU A 81 10.67 7.36 12.07
CA GLU A 81 11.06 6.73 13.33
C GLU A 81 9.86 6.61 14.27
N ASN A 82 9.80 5.50 15.00
CA ASN A 82 8.79 5.32 16.02
C ASN A 82 9.05 6.32 17.17
N PRO A 83 8.08 7.14 17.59
CA PRO A 83 8.31 8.16 18.62
C PRO A 83 8.70 7.58 19.99
N LEU A 84 8.40 6.31 20.25
CA LEU A 84 8.86 5.62 21.46
C LEU A 84 10.33 5.21 21.38
N ILE A 85 10.86 5.09 20.16
CA ILE A 85 12.23 4.70 19.79
C ILE A 85 12.59 3.28 20.23
N HIS A 86 12.37 2.94 21.51
CA HIS A 86 12.67 1.65 22.11
C HIS A 86 11.48 1.11 22.91
N GLU A 87 11.48 -0.19 23.15
CA GLU A 87 10.54 -0.90 24.02
C GLU A 87 11.27 -1.83 25.01
N SER A 88 10.49 -2.44 25.90
CA SER A 88 10.98 -3.50 26.80
C SER A 88 10.18 -4.78 26.58
N ILE A 89 10.88 -5.92 26.50
CA ILE A 89 10.29 -7.24 26.35
C ILE A 89 10.81 -8.12 27.48
N GLY A 90 9.92 -8.47 28.41
CA GLY A 90 10.31 -9.15 29.65
C GLY A 90 11.29 -8.29 30.45
N ASP A 91 12.42 -8.90 30.85
CA ASP A 91 13.47 -8.22 31.60
C ASP A 91 14.47 -7.46 30.71
N VAL A 92 14.34 -7.55 29.38
CA VAL A 92 15.21 -6.83 28.44
C VAL A 92 14.61 -5.46 28.14
N CYS A 93 15.35 -4.42 28.49
CA CYS A 93 15.02 -3.03 28.17
C CYS A 93 15.76 -2.56 26.92
N ASP A 94 15.35 -1.40 26.38
CA ASP A 94 16.05 -0.65 25.34
C ASP A 94 16.16 -1.38 23.99
N ILE A 95 15.05 -1.99 23.55
CA ILE A 95 15.00 -2.73 22.28
C ILE A 95 14.45 -1.79 21.20
N PRO A 96 15.18 -1.52 20.11
CA PRO A 96 14.79 -0.52 19.13
C PRO A 96 13.51 -0.95 18.39
N LEU A 97 12.54 -0.06 18.31
CA LEU A 97 11.28 -0.29 17.61
C LEU A 97 11.46 -0.09 16.09
N PRO A 98 10.85 -0.94 15.26
CA PRO A 98 10.77 -0.69 13.82
C PRO A 98 10.09 0.65 13.52
N PRO A 99 10.48 1.35 12.44
CA PRO A 99 9.85 2.59 12.05
C PRO A 99 8.43 2.36 11.50
N ILE A 100 7.68 3.45 11.33
CA ILE A 100 6.29 3.46 10.88
C ILE A 100 6.23 3.96 9.44
N ILE A 101 5.53 3.21 8.58
CA ILE A 101 5.30 3.60 7.18
C ILE A 101 4.06 4.49 7.10
N PHE A 102 4.20 5.63 6.45
CA PHE A 102 3.11 6.47 5.97
C PHE A 102 3.15 6.50 4.46
N ALA A 103 2.15 5.93 3.80
CA ALA A 103 2.05 5.90 2.35
C ALA A 103 0.76 6.56 1.87
N LYS A 104 0.85 7.29 0.76
CA LYS A 104 -0.29 7.96 0.13
C LYS A 104 -0.37 7.56 -1.35
N PHE A 105 -1.52 7.02 -1.75
CA PHE A 105 -1.83 6.68 -3.14
C PHE A 105 -2.87 7.67 -3.69
N GLY A 106 -2.40 8.60 -4.53
CA GLY A 106 -3.22 9.69 -5.07
C GLY A 106 -3.38 10.89 -4.12
N ASP A 107 -3.73 12.05 -4.67
CA ASP A 107 -3.91 13.32 -3.94
C ASP A 107 -5.04 14.18 -4.54
N ASP A 108 -6.18 13.55 -4.80
CA ASP A 108 -7.32 14.20 -5.43
C ASP A 108 -8.27 14.73 -4.35
N SER A 109 -8.31 16.04 -4.18
CA SER A 109 -9.18 16.71 -3.20
C SER A 109 -10.68 16.54 -3.48
N SER A 110 -11.06 16.06 -4.66
CA SER A 110 -12.46 15.74 -5.01
C SER A 110 -12.89 14.34 -4.58
N LYS A 111 -11.94 13.48 -4.16
CA LYS A 111 -12.20 12.10 -3.72
C LYS A 111 -12.10 11.99 -2.19
N PRO A 112 -12.91 11.11 -1.56
CA PRO A 112 -12.75 10.82 -0.14
C PRO A 112 -11.40 10.14 0.12
N THR A 113 -10.81 10.42 1.28
CA THR A 113 -9.60 9.74 1.77
C THR A 113 -9.99 8.59 2.69
N VAL A 114 -9.39 7.42 2.48
CA VAL A 114 -9.53 6.24 3.35
C VAL A 114 -8.16 5.90 3.94
N LEU A 115 -8.11 5.66 5.24
CA LEU A 115 -6.93 5.15 5.94
C LEU A 115 -7.12 3.66 6.23
N THR A 116 -6.12 2.85 5.89
CA THR A 116 -6.05 1.40 6.11
C THR A 116 -4.87 1.04 6.96
#